data_AF-A0ABD2RUF6-F1
#
_entry.id   AF-A0ABD2RUF6-F1
#
_cell.length_a   1.000
_cell.length_b   1.000
_cell.length_c   1.000
_cell.angle_alpha   90.00
_cell.angle_beta   90.00
_cell.angle_gamma   90.00
#
_symmetry.space_group_name_H-M   'P 1'
#
loop_
_entity.id
_entity.type
_entity.pdbx_description
1 polymer ?
#
loop_
_entity_poly.entity_id
_entity_poly.type
_entity_poly.pdbx_seq_one_letter_code
_entity_poly.pdbx_strand_id
1 'polypeptide(L)'
;MIKIGLLCHRRISSTKHCFSNIFHQDLLRCGRGMVTLIVATTIDPASIGPASALLAMPGWHPGPPIQDVPSFVNRDVRLLKHDSSIVREDHLDTRWEETTGETVDEIIFLSKHTAASKRPALTVHPIGVPHLTEGDQLPVGGKPAWAAPPNPRIGPWFRLLKTIADSQNLTPEFEVTLEATHHGPVTNAPTMFVEIGSTEEYWKRQDAAQAIALVG
;
A
#
# COMPACT_ATOMS: atom_id res chain seq x y z
N MET A 1 55.94 -52.62 -9.06
CA MET A 1 54.81 -52.04 -9.83
C MET A 1 55.08 -50.55 -10.00
N ILE A 2 54.85 -50.07 -11.22
CA ILE A 2 55.26 -48.79 -11.80
C ILE A 2 54.10 -47.78 -11.71
N LYS A 3 54.44 -46.48 -11.53
CA LYS A 3 53.83 -45.21 -12.02
C LYS A 3 53.88 -44.15 -10.90
N ILE A 4 54.76 -43.13 -10.98
CA ILE A 4 54.75 -41.93 -11.84
C ILE A 4 53.55 -41.01 -11.52
N GLY A 5 53.88 -39.76 -11.14
CA GLY A 5 52.99 -38.78 -10.53
C GLY A 5 52.31 -37.81 -11.49
N LEU A 6 51.78 -36.70 -10.94
CA LEU A 6 51.81 -35.37 -11.55
C LEU A 6 51.28 -34.30 -10.58
N LEU A 7 52.08 -33.24 -10.44
CA LEU A 7 51.67 -31.90 -10.00
C LEU A 7 50.55 -31.37 -10.91
N CYS A 8 49.51 -30.78 -10.34
CA CYS A 8 48.67 -29.83 -11.07
C CYS A 8 48.33 -28.63 -10.17
N HIS A 9 49.14 -27.58 -10.30
CA HIS A 9 48.74 -26.22 -10.00
C HIS A 9 47.57 -25.83 -10.93
N ARG A 10 46.41 -25.51 -10.37
CA ARG A 10 45.43 -24.65 -11.06
C ARG A 10 45.16 -23.42 -10.21
N ARG A 11 45.59 -22.27 -10.74
CA ARG A 11 45.06 -20.96 -10.41
C ARG A 11 43.54 -21.00 -10.56
N ILE A 12 42.81 -20.81 -9.47
CA ILE A 12 41.39 -20.48 -9.54
C ILE A 12 41.31 -18.95 -9.47
N SER A 13 41.02 -18.42 -10.64
CA SER A 13 40.73 -17.03 -10.96
C SER A 13 39.60 -16.47 -10.08
N SER A 14 39.71 -15.17 -9.81
CA SER A 14 38.77 -14.29 -9.13
C SER A 14 37.36 -14.33 -9.71
N THR A 15 36.50 -15.20 -9.19
CA THR A 15 35.03 -15.10 -9.35
C THR A 15 34.26 -15.19 -8.03
N LYS A 16 34.96 -15.21 -6.89
CA LYS A 16 34.35 -15.29 -5.55
C LYS A 16 33.69 -14.00 -5.06
N HIS A 17 33.72 -12.90 -5.82
CA HIS A 17 33.16 -11.60 -5.39
C HIS A 17 31.77 -11.26 -5.95
N CYS A 18 31.27 -11.96 -6.98
CA CYS A 18 29.91 -11.69 -7.50
C CYS A 18 28.82 -12.55 -6.84
N PHE A 19 29.11 -13.83 -6.56
CA PHE A 19 28.10 -14.73 -5.99
C PHE A 19 27.87 -14.55 -4.49
N SER A 20 28.84 -14.00 -3.75
CA SER A 20 28.66 -13.72 -2.33
C SER A 20 27.72 -12.55 -2.09
N ASN A 21 27.69 -11.53 -2.96
CA ASN A 21 26.85 -10.35 -2.75
C ASN A 21 25.35 -10.63 -2.93
N ILE A 22 24.98 -11.50 -3.87
CA ILE A 22 23.57 -11.84 -4.13
C ILE A 22 23.01 -12.67 -2.96
N PHE A 23 23.73 -13.71 -2.53
CA PHE A 23 23.34 -14.52 -1.37
C PHE A 23 23.35 -13.72 -0.06
N HIS A 24 24.28 -12.77 0.11
CA HIS A 24 24.30 -11.94 1.32
C HIS A 24 23.17 -10.92 1.34
N GLN A 25 22.77 -10.35 0.20
CA GLN A 25 21.59 -9.48 0.12
C GLN A 25 20.29 -10.25 0.37
N ASP A 26 20.14 -11.47 -0.16
CA ASP A 26 18.96 -12.31 0.08
C ASP A 26 18.87 -12.82 1.53
N LEU A 27 20.00 -13.16 2.16
CA LEU A 27 20.06 -13.49 3.59
C LEU A 27 19.85 -12.27 4.51
N LEU A 28 20.22 -11.06 4.07
CA LEU A 28 19.94 -9.80 4.77
C LEU A 28 18.48 -9.33 4.61
N ARG A 29 17.77 -9.80 3.58
CA ARG A 29 16.31 -9.66 3.42
C ARG A 29 15.54 -10.63 4.32
N CYS A 30 16.08 -11.82 4.57
CA CYS A 30 15.44 -12.90 5.32
C CYS A 30 15.24 -12.63 6.84
N GLY A 31 15.81 -11.56 7.38
CA GLY A 31 15.70 -11.18 8.80
C GLY A 31 14.88 -9.93 9.09
N ARG A 32 14.29 -9.28 8.09
CA ARG A 32 13.58 -7.99 8.26
C ARG A 32 12.07 -8.23 8.16
N GLY A 33 11.33 -7.69 9.13
CA GLY A 33 9.88 -7.91 9.24
C GLY A 33 9.15 -7.46 7.97
N MET A 34 8.22 -8.28 7.50
CA MET A 34 7.26 -7.88 6.48
C MET A 34 6.23 -6.94 7.11
N VAL A 35 5.86 -5.88 6.41
CA VAL A 35 4.93 -4.87 6.92
C VAL A 35 3.84 -4.51 5.93
N THR A 36 2.65 -4.20 6.47
CA THR A 36 1.56 -3.56 5.75
C THR A 36 1.66 -2.05 5.92
N LEU A 37 1.67 -1.30 4.82
CA LEU A 37 1.59 0.15 4.85
C LEU A 37 0.15 0.61 4.69
N ILE A 38 -0.37 1.33 5.68
CA ILE A 38 -1.59 2.13 5.57
C ILE A 38 -1.16 3.57 5.34
N VAL A 39 -1.70 4.22 4.31
CA VAL A 39 -1.25 5.54 3.89
C VAL A 39 -2.42 6.50 3.89
N ALA A 40 -2.22 7.64 4.54
CA ALA A 40 -3.19 8.71 4.62
C ALA A 40 -2.56 10.09 4.35
N THR A 41 -3.39 11.04 3.90
CA THR A 41 -2.95 12.41 3.63
C THR A 41 -3.80 13.46 4.35
N THR A 42 -3.16 14.51 4.86
CA THR A 42 -3.82 15.61 5.57
C THR A 42 -4.58 16.57 4.66
N ILE A 43 -4.45 16.46 3.34
CA ILE A 43 -5.24 17.26 2.39
C ILE A 43 -6.54 16.56 1.96
N ASP A 44 -6.80 15.35 2.48
CA ASP A 44 -7.98 14.56 2.18
C ASP A 44 -8.78 14.23 3.45
N PRO A 45 -9.98 14.81 3.65
CA PRO A 45 -10.80 14.52 4.82
C PRO A 45 -11.21 13.05 4.94
N ALA A 46 -11.44 12.34 3.82
CA ALA A 46 -11.79 10.92 3.82
C ALA A 46 -10.59 10.02 4.18
N SER A 47 -9.39 10.59 4.19
CA SER A 47 -8.16 9.92 4.61
C SER A 47 -7.88 10.13 6.11
N ILE A 48 -8.03 11.37 6.59
CA ILE A 48 -7.74 11.74 7.99
C ILE A 48 -8.70 11.09 8.98
N GLY A 49 -9.99 11.01 8.64
CA GLY A 49 -11.00 10.41 9.52
C GLY A 49 -10.64 8.97 9.88
N PRO A 50 -10.56 8.06 8.89
CA PRO A 50 -10.14 6.68 9.10
C PRO A 50 -8.78 6.54 9.79
N ALA A 51 -7.77 7.33 9.38
CA ALA A 51 -6.45 7.29 10.00
C ALA A 51 -6.51 7.66 11.49
N SER A 52 -7.29 8.69 11.84
CA SER A 52 -7.46 9.10 13.25
C SER A 52 -8.22 8.05 14.05
N ALA A 53 -9.23 7.41 13.46
CA ALA A 53 -9.97 6.32 14.10
C ALA A 53 -9.08 5.09 14.34
N LEU A 54 -8.21 4.72 13.39
CA LEU A 54 -7.19 3.69 13.57
C LEU A 54 -6.25 4.05 14.71
N LEU A 55 -5.66 5.25 14.69
CA LEU A 55 -4.70 5.70 15.72
C LEU A 55 -5.30 5.82 17.12
N ALA A 56 -6.63 5.96 17.23
CA ALA A 56 -7.33 5.94 18.52
C ALA A 56 -7.51 4.52 19.10
N MET A 57 -7.28 3.47 18.31
CA MET A 57 -7.32 2.09 18.78
C MET A 57 -6.06 1.74 19.60
N PRO A 58 -6.13 0.76 20.52
CA PRO A 58 -4.97 0.33 21.29
C PRO A 58 -3.83 -0.22 20.41
N GLY A 59 -2.58 0.00 20.84
CA GLY A 59 -1.38 -0.60 20.23
C GLY A 59 -0.64 0.28 19.24
N TRP A 60 -1.17 1.47 18.91
CA TRP A 60 -0.46 2.44 18.09
C TRP A 60 0.55 3.24 18.90
N HIS A 61 1.75 3.36 18.35
CA HIS A 61 2.86 4.13 18.90
C HIS A 61 3.53 4.97 17.80
N PRO A 62 4.16 6.12 18.11
CA PRO A 62 4.95 6.86 17.14
C PRO A 62 6.06 5.98 16.54
N GLY A 63 6.20 6.02 15.22
CA GLY A 63 7.25 5.35 14.45
C GLY A 63 8.35 6.30 13.98
N PRO A 64 9.40 5.79 13.31
CA PRO A 64 10.43 6.63 12.71
C PRO A 64 9.83 7.46 11.55
N PRO A 65 10.14 8.76 11.43
CA PRO A 65 9.70 9.53 10.27
C PRO A 65 10.40 9.02 9.00
N ILE A 66 9.68 9.04 7.89
CA ILE A 66 10.22 8.68 6.56
C ILE A 66 10.15 9.92 5.68
N GLN A 67 11.29 10.44 5.24
CA GLN A 67 11.32 11.66 4.40
C GLN A 67 10.49 12.81 5.01
N ASP A 68 10.65 13.04 6.32
CA ASP A 68 9.90 14.02 7.12
C ASP A 68 8.38 13.74 7.29
N VAL A 69 7.90 12.60 6.79
CA VAL A 69 6.52 12.12 6.99
C VAL A 69 6.41 11.41 8.35
N PRO A 70 5.51 11.84 9.25
CA PRO A 70 5.18 11.10 10.46
C PRO A 70 4.69 9.69 10.15
N SER A 71 5.24 8.71 10.88
CA SER A 71 4.74 7.33 10.86
C SER A 71 4.28 6.88 12.24
N PHE A 72 3.44 5.86 12.24
CA PHE A 72 2.94 5.19 13.44
C PHE A 72 3.04 3.69 13.25
N VAL A 73 3.27 2.97 14.34
CA VAL A 73 3.54 1.54 14.34
C VAL A 73 2.52 0.83 15.21
N ASN A 74 1.97 -0.28 14.70
CA ASN A 74 1.22 -1.26 15.46
C ASN A 74 1.54 -2.66 14.92
N ARG A 75 2.35 -3.44 15.64
CA ARG A 75 2.88 -4.75 15.21
C ARG A 75 3.56 -4.68 13.83
N ASP A 76 3.03 -5.36 12.83
CA ASP A 76 3.44 -5.43 11.43
C ASP A 76 2.77 -4.35 10.55
N VAL A 77 1.90 -3.52 11.11
CA VAL A 77 1.24 -2.42 10.39
C VAL A 77 1.98 -1.10 10.64
N ARG A 78 2.12 -0.32 9.57
CA ARG A 78 2.69 1.03 9.58
C ARG A 78 1.66 1.98 9.03
N LEU A 79 1.35 3.06 9.74
CA LEU A 79 0.50 4.12 9.23
C LEU A 79 1.37 5.33 8.89
N LEU A 80 1.39 5.74 7.63
CA LEU A 80 2.02 6.98 7.18
C LEU A 80 0.97 8.07 7.05
N LYS A 81 1.28 9.26 7.56
CA LYS A 81 0.42 10.44 7.41
C LYS A 81 1.21 11.62 6.86
N HIS A 82 1.06 11.89 5.57
CA HIS A 82 1.77 12.98 4.87
C HIS A 82 0.81 14.13 4.49
N ASP A 83 1.35 15.20 3.93
CA ASP A 83 0.60 16.39 3.46
C ASP A 83 0.60 16.56 1.93
N SER A 84 1.20 15.61 1.21
CA SER A 84 1.19 15.51 -0.26
C SER A 84 0.00 14.72 -0.80
N SER A 85 -0.19 14.77 -2.12
CA SER A 85 -1.23 14.00 -2.82
C SER A 85 -0.87 12.51 -2.90
N ILE A 86 -1.80 11.65 -2.49
CA ILE A 86 -1.61 10.19 -2.39
C ILE A 86 -1.34 9.52 -3.75
N VAL A 87 -1.91 10.06 -4.83
CA VAL A 87 -1.71 9.55 -6.20
C VAL A 87 -0.32 9.89 -6.77
N ARG A 88 0.48 10.66 -6.03
CA ARG A 88 1.88 10.99 -6.37
C ARG A 88 2.89 10.20 -5.54
N GLU A 89 2.44 9.27 -4.70
CA GLU A 89 3.30 8.41 -3.87
C GLU A 89 3.87 7.23 -4.68
N ASP A 90 4.42 7.52 -5.86
CA ASP A 90 5.07 6.50 -6.70
C ASP A 90 6.24 5.87 -5.93
N HIS A 91 6.36 4.55 -6.09
CA HIS A 91 7.41 3.71 -5.51
C HIS A 91 7.53 3.82 -3.98
N LEU A 92 6.42 4.07 -3.28
CA LEU A 92 6.40 4.18 -1.82
C LEU A 92 6.95 2.93 -1.14
N ASP A 93 6.64 1.75 -1.65
CA ASP A 93 7.21 0.48 -1.19
C ASP A 93 8.74 0.49 -1.29
N THR A 94 9.31 0.78 -2.45
CA THR A 94 10.77 0.84 -2.64
C THR A 94 11.41 1.86 -1.70
N ARG A 95 10.85 3.08 -1.62
CA ARG A 95 11.37 4.14 -0.73
C ARG A 95 11.31 3.71 0.74
N TRP A 96 10.27 2.99 1.15
CA TRP A 96 10.13 2.45 2.50
C TRP A 96 11.21 1.41 2.80
N GLU A 97 11.39 0.42 1.92
CA GLU A 97 12.41 -0.63 2.10
C GLU A 97 13.82 -0.03 2.17
N GLU A 98 14.12 0.95 1.32
CA GLU A 98 15.42 1.62 1.29
C GLU A 98 15.71 2.41 2.59
N THR A 99 14.68 3.05 3.14
CA THR A 99 14.83 3.90 4.34
C THR A 99 14.84 3.08 5.63
N THR A 100 13.96 2.09 5.75
CA THR A 100 13.73 1.34 7.00
C THR A 100 14.39 -0.03 7.01
N GLY A 101 14.60 -0.61 5.83
CA GLY A 101 14.93 -2.00 5.67
C GLY A 101 13.76 -2.97 5.78
N GLU A 102 12.56 -2.55 6.17
CA GLU A 102 11.41 -3.43 6.27
C GLU A 102 10.86 -3.73 4.87
N THR A 103 10.52 -4.99 4.59
CA THR A 103 9.94 -5.39 3.31
C THR A 103 8.45 -5.08 3.31
N VAL A 104 7.96 -4.45 2.25
CA VAL A 104 6.53 -4.09 2.14
C VAL A 104 5.75 -5.26 1.54
N ASP A 105 4.85 -5.84 2.34
CA ASP A 105 3.96 -6.92 1.90
C ASP A 105 2.80 -6.39 1.07
N GLU A 106 2.23 -5.25 1.48
CA GLU A 106 1.11 -4.62 0.81
C GLU A 106 0.95 -3.13 1.19
N ILE A 107 0.22 -2.40 0.36
CA ILE A 107 -0.13 -0.99 0.59
C ILE A 107 -1.65 -0.80 0.53
N ILE A 108 -2.17 -0.01 1.47
CA ILE A 108 -3.57 0.34 1.60
C ILE A 108 -3.67 1.85 1.68
N PHE A 109 -4.22 2.47 0.64
CA PHE A 109 -4.42 3.90 0.57
C PHE A 109 -5.82 4.28 1.06
N LEU A 110 -5.91 5.21 2.02
CA LEU A 110 -7.16 5.80 2.49
C LEU A 110 -7.40 7.10 1.74
N SER A 111 -8.52 7.22 1.02
CA SER A 111 -8.75 8.32 0.08
C SER A 111 -10.23 8.67 -0.04
N LYS A 112 -10.51 9.83 -0.63
CA LYS A 112 -11.85 10.19 -1.09
C LYS A 112 -12.15 9.58 -2.45
N HIS A 113 -13.38 9.08 -2.55
CA HIS A 113 -14.03 8.84 -3.83
C HIS A 113 -14.84 10.08 -4.23
N THR A 114 -14.80 10.46 -5.52
CA THR A 114 -15.65 11.53 -6.09
C THR A 114 -16.48 11.00 -7.25
N ALA A 115 -17.81 11.11 -7.15
CA ALA A 115 -18.74 10.75 -8.22
C ALA A 115 -19.66 11.91 -8.61
N ALA A 116 -19.94 12.02 -9.91
CA ALA A 116 -20.93 12.97 -10.44
C ALA A 116 -22.34 12.72 -9.88
N SER A 117 -22.67 11.47 -9.54
CA SER A 117 -23.94 11.08 -8.93
C SER A 117 -24.14 11.64 -7.52
N LYS A 118 -23.05 12.04 -6.83
CA LYS A 118 -23.01 12.46 -5.42
C LYS A 118 -23.59 11.43 -4.44
N ARG A 119 -23.80 10.19 -4.86
CA ARG A 119 -24.29 9.11 -4.00
C ARG A 119 -23.20 8.75 -2.97
N PRO A 120 -23.52 8.66 -1.67
CA PRO A 120 -22.56 8.20 -0.68
C PRO A 120 -22.16 6.75 -0.95
N ALA A 121 -20.86 6.48 -0.85
CA ALA A 121 -20.30 5.17 -1.12
C ALA A 121 -19.11 4.87 -0.22
N LEU A 122 -18.94 3.59 0.12
CA LEU A 122 -17.71 3.06 0.70
C LEU A 122 -17.15 2.09 -0.33
N THR A 123 -15.96 2.37 -0.84
CA THR A 123 -15.43 1.63 -1.99
C THR A 123 -14.08 0.99 -1.68
N VAL A 124 -13.80 -0.11 -2.37
CA VAL A 124 -12.46 -0.68 -2.43
C VAL A 124 -12.12 -1.00 -3.87
N HIS A 125 -10.89 -0.73 -4.29
CA HIS A 125 -10.50 -0.99 -5.67
C HIS A 125 -8.99 -1.17 -5.88
N PRO A 126 -8.60 -1.95 -6.90
CA PRO A 126 -7.21 -2.02 -7.34
C PRO A 126 -6.77 -0.73 -8.03
N ILE A 127 -5.45 -0.52 -8.13
CA ILE A 127 -4.86 0.68 -8.74
C ILE A 127 -4.19 0.40 -10.08
N GLY A 128 -4.14 1.41 -10.92
CA GLY A 128 -3.50 1.34 -12.22
C GLY A 128 -4.21 2.12 -13.31
N VAL A 129 -3.55 2.28 -14.44
CA VAL A 129 -4.11 2.88 -15.65
C VAL A 129 -3.95 1.91 -16.83
N PRO A 130 -4.59 0.72 -16.78
CA PRO A 130 -4.37 -0.32 -17.78
C PRO A 130 -4.98 -0.01 -19.16
N HIS A 131 -5.91 0.94 -19.21
CA HIS A 131 -6.68 1.27 -20.40
C HIS A 131 -6.01 2.33 -21.31
N LEU A 132 -4.96 3.01 -20.83
CA LEU A 132 -4.23 4.01 -21.60
C LEU A 132 -2.95 3.43 -22.18
N THR A 133 -2.45 4.06 -23.24
CA THR A 133 -1.23 3.73 -23.98
C THR A 133 -0.20 4.85 -23.89
N GLU A 134 1.03 4.59 -24.34
CA GLU A 134 2.07 5.62 -24.41
C GLU A 134 1.63 6.80 -25.31
N GLY A 135 1.69 8.02 -24.77
CA GLY A 135 1.25 9.24 -25.46
C GLY A 135 -0.14 9.73 -25.04
N ASP A 136 -0.94 8.90 -24.36
CA ASP A 136 -2.19 9.34 -23.75
C ASP A 136 -1.94 10.26 -22.54
N GLN A 137 -2.85 11.21 -22.33
CA GLN A 137 -2.79 12.08 -21.16
C GLN A 137 -3.25 11.31 -19.92
N LEU A 138 -2.38 11.24 -18.91
CA LEU A 138 -2.72 10.68 -17.61
C LEU A 138 -3.61 11.64 -16.82
N PRO A 139 -4.84 11.24 -16.44
CA PRO A 139 -5.74 12.12 -15.71
C PRO A 139 -5.34 12.29 -14.25
N VAL A 140 -4.94 11.21 -13.57
CA VAL A 140 -4.67 11.19 -12.12
C VAL A 140 -3.58 10.16 -11.78
N GLY A 141 -2.31 10.58 -11.71
CA GLY A 141 -1.18 9.74 -11.29
C GLY A 141 -0.93 8.47 -12.13
N GLY A 142 0.09 7.69 -11.76
CA GLY A 142 0.36 6.38 -12.36
C GLY A 142 1.10 6.45 -13.70
N LYS A 143 1.06 5.35 -14.46
CA LYS A 143 1.61 5.25 -15.82
C LYS A 143 0.69 4.47 -16.76
N PRO A 144 0.69 4.75 -18.08
CA PRO A 144 -0.15 4.02 -19.03
C PRO A 144 0.21 2.54 -19.09
N ALA A 145 -0.74 1.71 -19.53
CA ALA A 145 -0.61 0.27 -19.72
C ALA A 145 -0.07 -0.48 -18.50
N TRP A 146 -0.43 -0.02 -17.29
CA TRP A 146 0.10 -0.56 -16.05
C TRP A 146 -0.94 -0.66 -14.95
N ALA A 147 -0.80 -1.66 -14.08
CA ALA A 147 -1.53 -1.79 -12.83
C ALA A 147 -0.63 -2.45 -11.77
N ALA A 148 -0.90 -2.14 -10.49
CA ALA A 148 -0.24 -2.84 -9.39
C ALA A 148 -0.72 -4.29 -9.32
N PRO A 149 0.04 -5.20 -8.69
CA PRO A 149 -0.52 -6.48 -8.26
C PRO A 149 -1.78 -6.21 -7.41
N PRO A 150 -2.90 -6.89 -7.68
CA PRO A 150 -4.13 -6.65 -6.93
C PRO A 150 -3.95 -7.09 -5.48
N ASN A 151 -4.33 -6.25 -4.52
CA ASN A 151 -4.28 -6.62 -3.11
C ASN A 151 -5.23 -7.81 -2.83
N PRO A 152 -4.75 -8.92 -2.22
CA PRO A 152 -5.56 -10.11 -1.96
C PRO A 152 -6.72 -9.87 -0.99
N ARG A 153 -6.71 -8.76 -0.25
CA ARG A 153 -7.75 -8.36 0.70
C ARG A 153 -8.98 -7.74 0.06
N ILE A 154 -8.94 -7.31 -1.21
CA ILE A 154 -10.09 -6.62 -1.86
C ILE A 154 -11.41 -7.40 -1.64
N GLY A 155 -11.41 -8.70 -1.97
CA GLY A 155 -12.60 -9.54 -1.80
C GLY A 155 -13.04 -9.71 -0.32
N PRO A 156 -12.15 -10.16 0.58
CA PRO A 156 -12.43 -10.25 2.02
C PRO A 156 -12.89 -8.93 2.65
N TRP A 157 -12.20 -7.82 2.38
CA TRP A 157 -12.49 -6.51 2.94
C TRP A 157 -13.78 -5.92 2.40
N PHE A 158 -14.11 -6.11 1.12
CA PHE A 158 -15.41 -5.73 0.59
C PHE A 158 -16.57 -6.38 1.37
N ARG A 159 -16.47 -7.70 1.65
CA ARG A 159 -17.49 -8.42 2.44
C ARG A 159 -17.54 -7.98 3.90
N LEU A 160 -16.37 -7.76 4.51
CA LEU A 160 -16.27 -7.29 5.88
C LEU A 160 -16.84 -5.87 6.01
N LEU A 161 -16.48 -4.98 5.10
CA LEU A 161 -16.97 -3.60 5.06
C LEU A 161 -18.48 -3.55 4.92
N LYS A 162 -19.05 -4.41 4.06
CA LYS A 162 -20.51 -4.55 3.95
C LYS A 162 -21.15 -4.97 5.27
N THR A 163 -20.58 -5.97 5.93
CA THR A 163 -21.06 -6.46 7.23
C THR A 163 -21.01 -5.36 8.30
N ILE A 164 -19.91 -4.59 8.35
CA ILE A 164 -19.73 -3.48 9.28
C ILE A 164 -20.73 -2.36 8.98
N ALA A 165 -20.84 -1.96 7.72
CA ALA A 165 -21.76 -0.91 7.28
C ALA A 165 -23.23 -1.25 7.61
N ASP A 166 -23.64 -2.50 7.40
CA ASP A 166 -24.97 -2.99 7.80
C ASP A 166 -25.14 -2.93 9.32
N SER A 167 -24.15 -3.41 10.09
CA SER A 167 -24.22 -3.41 11.56
C SER A 167 -24.23 -2.01 12.20
N GLN A 168 -23.68 -1.01 11.50
CA GLN A 168 -23.62 0.38 11.94
C GLN A 168 -24.73 1.26 11.34
N ASN A 169 -25.68 0.66 10.62
CA ASN A 169 -26.77 1.37 9.94
C ASN A 169 -26.28 2.44 8.93
N LEU A 170 -25.12 2.20 8.30
CA LEU A 170 -24.65 3.03 7.18
C LEU A 170 -25.39 2.67 5.89
N THR A 171 -25.90 1.45 5.76
CA THR A 171 -26.75 1.04 4.64
C THR A 171 -28.24 1.28 4.98
N PRO A 172 -29.10 1.65 4.01
CA PRO A 172 -28.83 1.74 2.57
C PRO A 172 -28.31 3.12 2.12
N GLU A 173 -27.97 4.02 3.04
CA GLU A 173 -27.46 5.35 2.69
C GLU A 173 -26.16 5.21 1.89
N PHE A 174 -25.11 4.67 2.49
CA PHE A 174 -23.87 4.33 1.81
C PHE A 174 -24.01 3.07 0.98
N GLU A 175 -23.66 3.17 -0.30
CA GLU A 175 -23.46 2.02 -1.15
C GLU A 175 -22.06 1.43 -0.91
N VAL A 176 -21.99 0.18 -0.45
CA VAL A 176 -20.71 -0.53 -0.35
C VAL A 176 -20.45 -1.23 -1.69
N THR A 177 -19.42 -0.82 -2.43
CA THR A 177 -19.20 -1.29 -3.81
C THR A 177 -17.71 -1.41 -4.18
N LEU A 178 -17.44 -2.09 -5.30
CA LEU A 178 -16.13 -2.16 -5.92
C LEU A 178 -16.04 -1.13 -7.03
N GLU A 179 -14.85 -0.57 -7.23
CA GLU A 179 -14.56 0.24 -8.42
C GLU A 179 -13.62 -0.46 -9.39
N ALA A 180 -13.61 0.02 -10.63
CA ALA A 180 -12.68 -0.45 -11.64
C ALA A 180 -11.22 -0.07 -11.29
N THR A 181 -10.26 -0.78 -11.87
CA THR A 181 -8.85 -0.38 -11.78
C THR A 181 -8.65 0.99 -12.44
N HIS A 182 -8.31 1.99 -11.64
CA HIS A 182 -8.06 3.34 -12.15
C HIS A 182 -7.04 4.09 -11.28
N HIS A 183 -6.44 5.11 -11.90
CA HIS A 183 -5.43 6.04 -11.37
C HIS A 183 -4.19 5.42 -10.71
N GLY A 184 -3.20 6.29 -10.44
CA GLY A 184 -2.00 5.94 -9.68
C GLY A 184 -2.24 5.86 -8.16
N PRO A 185 -1.16 5.68 -7.38
CA PRO A 185 0.26 5.78 -7.78
C PRO A 185 0.83 4.50 -8.43
N VAL A 186 2.12 4.49 -8.77
CA VAL A 186 2.87 3.31 -9.22
C VAL A 186 3.51 2.60 -8.03
N THR A 187 3.26 1.31 -7.85
CA THR A 187 3.81 0.49 -6.74
C THR A 187 4.24 -0.89 -7.24
N ASN A 188 5.12 -1.60 -6.54
CA ASN A 188 5.44 -3.00 -6.85
C ASN A 188 4.71 -3.98 -5.93
N ALA A 189 4.44 -3.59 -4.68
CA ALA A 189 3.68 -4.38 -3.72
C ALA A 189 2.17 -4.46 -4.08
N PRO A 190 1.47 -5.56 -3.70
CA PRO A 190 0.02 -5.62 -3.74
C PRO A 190 -0.66 -4.40 -3.13
N THR A 191 -1.53 -3.73 -3.89
CA THR A 191 -2.05 -2.42 -3.50
C THR A 191 -3.55 -2.27 -3.76
N MET A 192 -4.24 -1.54 -2.89
CA MET A 192 -5.62 -1.10 -3.08
C MET A 192 -5.90 0.28 -2.47
N PHE A 193 -6.96 0.92 -2.93
CA PHE A 193 -7.62 2.00 -2.21
C PHE A 193 -8.80 1.47 -1.40
N VAL A 194 -9.06 2.15 -0.28
CA VAL A 194 -10.28 2.05 0.51
C VAL A 194 -10.79 3.47 0.70
N GLU A 195 -11.99 3.75 0.19
CA GLU A 195 -12.45 5.14 0.02
C GLU A 195 -13.80 5.43 0.66
N ILE A 196 -13.98 6.70 1.00
CA ILE A 196 -15.28 7.27 1.39
C ILE A 196 -15.68 8.25 0.30
N GLY A 197 -16.90 8.11 -0.20
CA GLY A 197 -17.48 8.97 -1.22
C GLY A 197 -18.86 9.49 -0.86
N SER A 198 -19.43 10.41 -1.62
CA SER A 198 -18.84 11.03 -2.82
C SER A 198 -18.66 12.54 -2.70
N THR A 199 -18.93 13.11 -1.52
CA THR A 199 -18.92 14.55 -1.27
C THR A 199 -18.24 14.87 0.04
N GLU A 200 -17.86 16.13 0.23
CA GLU A 200 -17.20 16.61 1.45
C GLU A 200 -18.01 16.35 2.73
N GLU A 201 -19.35 16.37 2.64
CA GLU A 201 -20.24 15.99 3.73
C GLU A 201 -19.97 14.56 4.20
N TYR A 202 -19.89 13.61 3.25
CA TYR A 202 -19.66 12.20 3.55
C TYR A 202 -18.21 11.91 3.91
N TRP A 203 -17.24 12.58 3.30
CA TRP A 203 -15.82 12.41 3.62
C TRP A 203 -15.50 12.74 5.08
N LYS A 204 -16.28 13.62 5.71
CA LYS A 204 -16.09 14.04 7.11
C LYS A 204 -16.92 13.23 8.12
N ARG A 205 -17.74 12.28 7.67
CA ARG A 205 -18.59 11.48 8.55
C ARG A 205 -17.76 10.54 9.42
N GLN A 206 -17.94 10.67 10.72
CA GLN A 206 -17.16 9.93 11.72
C GLN A 206 -17.53 8.45 11.78
N ASP A 207 -18.79 8.11 11.57
CA ASP A 207 -19.25 6.71 11.50
C ASP A 207 -18.72 6.00 10.25
N ALA A 208 -18.72 6.65 9.08
CA ALA A 208 -18.06 6.13 7.89
C ALA A 208 -16.56 5.92 8.12
N ALA A 209 -15.88 6.89 8.75
CA ALA A 209 -14.47 6.77 9.12
C ALA A 209 -14.18 5.59 10.06
N GLN A 210 -15.04 5.38 11.06
CA GLN A 210 -14.95 4.25 11.98
C GLN A 210 -15.18 2.91 11.28
N ALA A 211 -16.12 2.85 10.33
CA ALA A 211 -16.35 1.64 9.55
C ALA A 211 -15.12 1.24 8.73
N ILE A 212 -14.44 2.20 8.08
CA ILE A 212 -13.16 1.96 7.39
C ILE A 212 -12.07 1.51 8.37
N ALA A 213 -11.97 2.15 9.54
CA ALA A 213 -10.96 1.77 10.52
C ALA A 213 -11.15 0.35 11.08
N LEU A 214 -12.37 -0.20 11.07
CA LEU A 214 -12.65 -1.55 11.56
C LEU A 214 -12.34 -2.68 10.57
N VAL A 215 -12.06 -2.37 9.30
CA VAL A 215 -11.60 -3.38 8.33
C VAL A 215 -10.09 -3.60 8.35
N GLY A 216 -9.31 -2.61 8.81
CA GLY A 216 -7.85 -2.61 8.89
C GLY A 216 -7.33 -2.90 10.29
#